data_AF-A0A956H4X9-F1
#
_entry.id   AF-A0A956H4X9-F1
#
_cell.length_a   1.000
_cell.length_b   1.000
_cell.length_c   1.000
_cell.angle_alpha   90.00
_cell.angle_beta   90.00
_cell.angle_gamma   90.00
#
_symmetry.space_group_name_H-M   'P 1'
#
loop_
_entity.id
_entity.type
_entity.pdbx_description
1 polymer ?
#
loop_
_entity_poly.entity_id
_entity_poly.type
_entity_poly.pdbx_seq_one_letter_code
_entity_poly.pdbx_strand_id
1 'polypeptide(L)' 'MEHSDQSGPDCDATVLRAPAEPEPAPEVSKRSVRIQPGTQLGRYVVLDRLGAGGMGVVYTAWDPQLDRRLALKL' A
#
# COMPACT_ATOMS: atom_id res chain seq x y z
N MET A 1 -42.43 -26.86 22.03
CA MET A 1 -42.48 -26.91 20.55
C MET A 1 -42.57 -25.47 20.08
N GLU A 2 -41.44 -24.80 19.90
CA GLU A 2 -41.37 -23.49 19.26
C GLU A 2 -40.40 -23.63 18.10
N HIS A 3 -40.95 -23.46 16.91
CA HIS A 3 -40.27 -23.45 15.64
C HIS A 3 -39.95 -22.00 15.25
N SER A 4 -38.78 -21.85 14.63
CA SER A 4 -38.42 -20.80 13.68
C SER A 4 -38.14 -19.40 14.22
N ASP A 5 -36.85 -19.04 14.22
CA ASP A 5 -36.44 -17.80 13.56
C ASP A 5 -35.14 -18.02 12.78
N GLN A 6 -35.15 -17.54 11.55
CA GLN A 6 -34.17 -17.73 10.48
C GLN A 6 -33.00 -16.74 10.63
N SER A 7 -31.79 -17.13 10.19
CA SER A 7 -30.91 -16.32 9.32
C SER A 7 -29.46 -16.84 9.42
N GLY A 8 -29.03 -17.61 8.41
CA GLY A 8 -27.63 -17.52 7.98
C GLY A 8 -27.35 -16.13 7.40
N PRO A 9 -26.09 -15.72 7.14
CA PRO A 9 -25.13 -16.56 6.41
C PRO A 9 -23.67 -16.50 6.94
N ASP A 10 -22.88 -17.50 6.54
CA ASP A 10 -21.56 -17.32 5.94
C ASP A 10 -20.70 -16.15 6.46
N CYS A 11 -19.94 -16.38 7.53
CA CYS A 11 -18.75 -15.57 7.82
C CYS A 11 -17.51 -16.38 7.45
N ASP A 12 -17.37 -16.61 6.15
CA ASP A 12 -16.07 -16.75 5.51
C ASP A 12 -15.24 -15.50 5.84
N ALA A 13 -14.23 -15.67 6.68
CA ALA A 13 -13.09 -14.78 6.73
C ALA A 13 -11.85 -15.63 6.51
N THR A 14 -11.82 -16.30 5.35
CA THR A 14 -10.58 -16.81 4.79
C THR A 14 -9.66 -15.62 4.55
N VAL A 15 -8.83 -15.27 5.54
CA VAL A 15 -7.71 -14.34 5.34
C VAL A 15 -6.65 -15.09 4.55
N LEU A 16 -6.88 -15.19 3.25
CA LEU A 16 -5.85 -15.49 2.28
C LEU A 16 -4.95 -14.25 2.20
N ARG A 17 -3.92 -14.20 3.04
CA ARG A 17 -2.82 -13.26 2.82
C ARG A 17 -2.12 -13.68 1.53
N ALA A 18 -2.42 -12.97 0.45
CA ALA A 18 -1.75 -13.16 -0.82
C ALA A 18 -0.23 -12.94 -0.63
N PRO A 19 0.63 -13.75 -1.26
CA PRO A 19 2.05 -13.40 -1.39
C PRO A 19 2.11 -12.13 -2.24
N ALA A 20 2.72 -11.07 -1.70
CA ALA A 20 2.94 -9.85 -2.43
C ALA A 20 3.97 -10.12 -3.54
N GLU A 21 3.52 -10.44 -4.75
CA GLU A 21 4.28 -10.24 -5.98
C GLU A 21 4.09 -8.78 -6.40
N PRO A 22 5.10 -7.90 -6.24
CA PRO A 22 4.96 -6.50 -6.63
C PRO A 22 5.29 -6.36 -8.12
N GLU A 23 4.34 -6.69 -9.01
CA GLU A 23 4.36 -6.18 -10.37
C GLU A 23 3.16 -5.27 -10.64
N PRO A 24 3.32 -3.95 -10.45
CA PRO A 24 2.54 -3.01 -11.24
C PRO A 24 3.47 -1.97 -11.89
N ALA A 25 3.60 -2.06 -13.22
CA ALA A 25 4.08 -0.95 -14.05
C ALA A 25 3.09 0.22 -13.92
N PRO A 26 3.51 1.44 -13.54
CA PRO A 26 2.57 2.51 -13.24
C PRO A 26 2.15 3.27 -14.51
N GLU A 27 0.87 3.19 -14.86
CA GLU A 27 0.19 4.21 -15.67
C GLU A 27 0.08 5.51 -14.86
N VAL A 28 0.86 6.51 -15.24
CA VAL A 28 0.97 7.79 -14.53
C VAL A 28 -0.22 8.69 -14.88
N SER A 29 -1.34 8.53 -14.16
CA SER A 29 -2.44 9.50 -14.20
C SER A 29 -2.14 10.69 -13.29
N LYS A 30 -1.96 11.87 -13.90
CA LYS A 30 -1.68 13.15 -13.24
C LYS A 30 -2.90 13.69 -12.49
N ARG A 31 -3.31 13.04 -11.40
CA ARG A 31 -4.27 13.60 -10.44
C ARG A 31 -4.00 13.02 -9.06
N SER A 32 -3.48 13.86 -8.17
CA SER A 32 -3.27 13.58 -6.74
C SER A 32 -2.64 12.22 -6.46
N VAL A 33 -1.35 12.10 -6.76
CA VAL A 33 -0.57 10.87 -6.59
C VAL A 33 -0.61 10.41 -5.13
N ARG A 34 -1.45 9.42 -4.83
CA ARG A 34 -1.38 8.66 -3.57
C ARG A 34 -0.40 7.52 -3.77
N ILE A 35 0.81 7.70 -3.25
CA ILE A 35 1.84 6.66 -3.25
C ILE A 35 1.51 5.66 -2.15
N GLN A 36 1.39 4.39 -2.51
CA GLN A 36 1.22 3.30 -1.54
C GLN A 36 2.58 2.72 -1.12
N PRO A 37 2.73 2.21 0.11
CA PRO A 37 3.82 1.31 0.48
C PRO A 37 4.02 0.23 -0.59
N GLY A 38 5.27 -0.05 -0.96
CA GLY A 38 5.65 -0.95 -2.04
C GLY A 38 5.69 -0.32 -3.44
N THR A 39 5.24 0.94 -3.60
CA THR A 39 5.33 1.63 -4.90
C THR A 39 6.79 1.85 -5.27
N GLN A 40 7.18 1.38 -6.46
CA GLN A 40 8.48 1.69 -7.03
C GLN A 40 8.44 3.05 -7.73
N LEU A 41 9.29 3.97 -7.27
CA LEU A 41 9.49 5.27 -7.89
C LEU A 41 10.89 5.31 -8.50
N GLY A 42 10.98 4.96 -9.78
CA GLY A 42 12.28 4.71 -10.42
C GLY A 42 12.97 3.54 -9.75
N ARG A 43 14.15 3.78 -9.16
CA ARG A 43 14.92 2.75 -8.41
C ARG A 43 14.53 2.61 -6.94
N TYR A 44 13.75 3.55 -6.42
CA TYR A 44 13.44 3.62 -5.00
C TYR A 44 12.15 2.86 -4.70
N VAL A 45 12.17 2.00 -3.69
CA VAL A 45 10.96 1.31 -3.22
C VAL A 45 10.39 2.09 -2.06
N VAL A 46 9.21 2.70 -2.23
CA VAL A 46 8.55 3.43 -1.13
C VAL A 46 8.12 2.43 -0.07
N LEU A 47 8.53 2.66 1.17
CA LEU A 47 8.24 1.78 2.31
C LEU A 47 7.05 2.29 3.10
N ASP A 48 7.05 3.56 3.49
CA ASP A 48 5.98 4.13 4.31
C ASP A 48 5.94 5.66 4.20
N ARG A 49 4.87 6.30 4.68
CA ARG A 49 4.75 7.76 4.74
C ARG A 49 5.38 8.29 6.03
N LEU A 50 6.51 8.99 5.89
CA LEU A 50 7.21 9.58 7.02
C LEU A 50 6.48 10.81 7.60
N GLY A 51 5.81 11.61 6.77
CA GLY A 51 5.07 12.78 7.24
C GLY A 51 4.46 13.60 6.10
N ALA A 52 3.59 14.56 6.42
CA ALA A 52 3.09 15.53 5.45
C ALA A 52 3.15 16.94 6.02
N GLY A 53 3.41 17.91 5.16
CA GLY A 53 3.43 19.33 5.50
C GLY A 53 2.92 20.20 4.35
N GLY A 54 3.02 21.52 4.49
CA GLY A 54 2.47 22.47 3.53
C GLY A 54 3.05 22.40 2.11
N MET A 55 4.22 21.77 1.94
CA MET A 55 4.89 21.62 0.64
C MET A 55 4.87 20.17 0.12
N GLY A 56 4.00 19.31 0.67
CA GLY A 56 3.84 17.94 0.19
C GLY A 56 4.10 16.86 1.24
N VAL A 57 4.38 15.65 0.79
CA VAL A 57 4.44 14.44 1.63
C VAL A 57 5.85 13.84 1.55
N VAL A 58 6.40 13.50 2.71
CA VAL A 58 7.67 12.80 2.84
C VAL A 58 7.38 11.32 3.06
N TYR A 59 8.03 10.47 2.28
CA TYR A 59 7.98 9.03 2.37
C TYR A 59 9.35 8.48 2.73
N THR A 60 9.38 7.40 3.48
CA THR A 60 10.58 6.57 3.62
C THR A 60 10.63 5.63 2.42
N ALA A 61 11.77 5.51 1.76
CA ALA A 61 11.99 4.60 0.65
C ALA A 61 13.31 3.83 0.82
N TRP A 62 13.42 2.68 0.18
CA TRP A 62 14.65 1.88 0.10
C TRP A 62 15.37 2.16 -1.22
N ASP A 63 16.66 2.41 -1.16
CA ASP A 63 17.53 2.46 -2.33
C ASP A 63 18.38 1.18 -2.39
N PRO A 64 18.20 0.31 -3.42
CA PRO A 64 18.93 -0.94 -3.55
C PRO A 64 20.39 -0.77 -4.02
N GLN A 65 20.78 0.41 -4.52
CA GLN A 65 22.16 0.67 -4.92
C GLN A 65 23.03 1.13 -3.74
N LEU A 66 22.42 1.87 -2.81
CA LEU A 66 23.05 2.38 -1.59
C LEU A 66 22.80 1.49 -0.37
N ASP A 67 21.98 0.45 -0.52
CA ASP A 67 21.57 -0.50 0.53
C ASP A 67 21.06 0.22 1.80
N ARG A 68 20.21 1.23 1.62
CA ARG A 68 19.73 2.03 2.76
C ARG A 68 18.36 2.64 2.58
N ARG A 69 17.75 2.97 3.73
CA ARG A 69 16.53 3.78 3.82
C ARG A 69 16.86 5.26 3.60
N LEU A 70 16.05 5.92 2.77
CA LEU A 70 16.12 7.33 2.41
C LEU A 70 14.74 7.99 2.58
N ALA A 71 14.72 9.32 2.65
CA ALA A 71 13.49 10.10 2.65
C ALA A 71 13.25 10.71 1.25
N LEU A 72 12.12 10.40 0.64
CA LEU A 72 11.66 10.99 -0.62
C LEU A 72 10.57 12.02 -0.32
N LYS A 73 10.74 13.25 -0.81
CA LYS A 73 9.73 14.31 -0.72
C LYS A 73 9.08 14.51 -2.07
N LEU A 74 7.74 14.52 -2.08
CA LEU A 74 6.89 14.77 -3.24
C LEU A 74 5.97 15.95 -2.98
#